data_AF-A0A536HGY0-F1
#
_entry.id   AF-A0A536HGY0-F1
#
_cell.length_a   1.000
_cell.length_b   1.000
_cell.length_c   1.000
_cell.angle_alpha   90.00
_cell.angle_beta   90.00
_cell.angle_gamma   90.00
#
_symmetry.space_group_name_H-M   'P 1'
#
loop_
_entity.id
_entity.type
_entity.pdbx_description
1 polymer ?
#
loop_
_entity_poly.entity_id
_entity_poly.type
_entity_poly.pdbx_seq_one_letter_code
_entity_poly.pdbx_strand_id
1 'polypeptide(L)'
;FDHGIEEDYEKRFLSISESSGMFHISGVLDREGGSALKTAIESLSKRIGTGDARTPKQRRADALVEVAHHAMNQGTLPRRHGVRPHITVH
;
A
#
# COMPACT_ATOMS: atom_id res chain seq x y z
N PHE A 1 -28.22 10.42 12.83
CA PHE A 1 -27.34 9.82 11.80
C PHE A 1 -25.98 10.53 11.87
N ASP A 2 -25.21 10.32 12.95
CA ASP A 2 -23.85 10.87 13.10
C ASP A 2 -23.13 10.20 14.28
N HIS A 3 -23.02 8.87 14.27
CA HIS A 3 -22.29 8.11 15.31
C HIS A 3 -21.31 7.08 14.73
N GLY A 4 -21.24 6.92 13.40
CA GLY A 4 -20.37 5.93 12.77
C GLY A 4 -19.00 6.44 12.33
N ILE A 5 -18.69 7.73 12.50
CA ILE A 5 -17.42 8.33 12.04
C ILE A 5 -16.37 8.35 13.16
N GLU A 6 -16.80 8.50 14.42
CA GLU A 6 -15.92 8.56 15.60
C GLU A 6 -15.38 7.17 15.99
N GLU A 7 -16.23 6.13 15.98
CA GLU A 7 -15.84 4.74 16.32
C GLU A 7 -14.88 4.10 15.29
N ASP A 8 -14.80 4.66 14.08
CA ASP A 8 -13.97 4.17 12.97
C ASP A 8 -12.54 4.72 13.04
N TYR A 9 -12.33 5.83 13.74
CA TYR A 9 -11.00 6.43 13.92
C TYR A 9 -10.10 5.60 14.84
N GLU A 10 -10.68 5.01 15.91
CA GLU A 10 -9.94 4.25 16.92
C GLU A 10 -9.58 2.81 16.48
N LYS A 11 -10.21 2.31 15.41
CA LYS A 11 -9.97 0.95 14.89
C LYS A 11 -8.96 0.91 13.75
N ARG A 12 -8.42 2.05 13.31
CA ARG A 12 -7.43 2.08 12.23
C ARG A 12 -6.13 1.46 12.72
N PHE A 13 -5.72 0.42 12.02
CA PHE A 13 -4.41 -0.18 12.24
C PHE A 13 -3.82 -0.59 10.91
N LEU A 14 -2.50 -0.61 10.85
CA LEU A 14 -1.74 -1.24 9.79
C LEU A 14 -0.66 -2.09 10.46
N SER A 15 -0.68 -3.37 10.16
CA SER A 15 0.31 -4.35 10.58
C SER A 15 1.01 -4.91 9.36
N ILE A 16 2.34 -4.95 9.42
CA ILE A 16 3.20 -5.53 8.40
C ILE A 16 4.09 -6.53 9.15
N SER A 17 3.95 -7.80 8.82
CA SER A 17 4.72 -8.89 9.44
C SER A 17 5.43 -9.72 8.38
N GLU A 18 6.64 -10.16 8.65
CA GLU A 18 7.39 -11.05 7.77
C GLU A 18 7.25 -12.50 8.24
N SER A 19 6.98 -13.41 7.32
CA SER A 19 6.99 -14.85 7.58
C SER A 19 7.43 -15.61 6.33
N SER A 20 8.40 -16.52 6.49
CA SER A 20 8.93 -17.34 5.40
C SER A 20 9.39 -16.55 4.16
N GLY A 21 10.01 -15.38 4.37
CA GLY A 21 10.51 -14.52 3.28
C GLY A 21 9.42 -13.73 2.54
N MET A 22 8.18 -13.75 3.04
CA MET A 22 7.05 -13.02 2.48
C MET A 22 6.51 -12.02 3.52
N PHE A 23 6.14 -10.83 3.06
CA PHE A 23 5.50 -9.83 3.91
C PHE A 23 3.97 -9.96 3.84
N HIS A 24 3.35 -10.08 5.01
CA HIS A 24 1.91 -10.07 5.19
C HIS A 24 1.49 -8.69 5.70
N ILE A 25 0.51 -8.10 5.02
CA ILE A 25 -0.03 -6.79 5.36
C ILE A 25 -1.49 -6.99 5.78
N SER A 26 -1.87 -6.41 6.90
CA SER A 26 -3.24 -6.43 7.41
C SER A 26 -3.57 -5.10 8.04
N GLY A 27 -4.78 -4.58 7.81
CA GLY A 27 -5.15 -3.30 8.36
C GLY A 27 -6.56 -2.88 8.06
N VAL A 28 -6.99 -1.84 8.76
CA VAL A 28 -8.24 -1.15 8.56
C VAL A 28 -7.91 0.32 8.37
N LEU A 29 -8.42 0.89 7.28
CA LEU A 29 -8.35 2.31 7.00
C LEU A 29 -9.77 2.87 7.07
N ASP A 30 -9.89 4.15 7.38
CA ASP A 30 -11.16 4.83 7.21
C ASP A 30 -11.57 4.92 5.75
N ARG A 31 -12.79 5.40 5.55
CA ARG A 31 -13.36 5.55 4.22
C ARG A 31 -12.52 6.43 3.29
N GLU A 32 -11.97 7.55 3.77
CA GLU A 32 -11.17 8.44 2.91
C GLU A 32 -9.83 7.80 2.55
N GLY A 33 -9.07 7.35 3.55
CA GLY A 33 -7.77 6.69 3.34
C GLY A 33 -7.88 5.40 2.53
N GLY A 34 -8.91 4.59 2.82
CA GLY A 34 -9.22 3.36 2.09
C GLY A 34 -9.63 3.60 0.64
N SER A 35 -10.46 4.61 0.38
CA SER A 35 -10.81 5.02 -0.99
C SER A 35 -9.59 5.49 -1.77
N ALA A 36 -8.76 6.35 -1.19
CA ALA A 36 -7.54 6.83 -1.84
C ALA A 36 -6.58 5.68 -2.19
N LEU A 37 -6.31 4.78 -1.22
CA LEU A 37 -5.45 3.61 -1.43
C LEU A 37 -6.01 2.70 -2.53
N LYS A 38 -7.32 2.41 -2.48
CA LYS A 38 -8.00 1.58 -3.48
C LYS A 38 -7.84 2.19 -4.88
N THR A 39 -8.10 3.49 -5.04
CA THR A 39 -7.98 4.18 -6.33
C THR A 39 -6.55 4.14 -6.87
N ALA A 40 -5.55 4.35 -6.03
CA ALA A 40 -4.14 4.26 -6.44
C ALA A 40 -3.78 2.85 -6.93
N ILE A 41 -4.14 1.82 -6.16
CA ILE A 41 -3.91 0.42 -6.53
C ILE A 41 -4.63 0.04 -7.82
N GLU A 42 -5.90 0.39 -7.97
CA GLU A 42 -6.70 0.07 -9.16
C GLU A 42 -6.13 0.75 -10.42
N SER A 43 -5.63 1.98 -10.29
CA SER A 43 -5.02 2.72 -11.39
C SER A 43 -3.75 2.04 -11.93
N LEU A 44 -2.95 1.45 -11.03
CA LEU A 44 -1.69 0.77 -11.36
C LEU A 44 -1.86 -0.73 -11.63
N SER A 45 -2.97 -1.34 -11.20
CA SER A 45 -3.28 -2.77 -11.41
C SER A 45 -3.82 -3.10 -12.81
N LYS A 46 -3.82 -2.15 -13.75
CA LYS A 46 -4.29 -2.36 -15.12
C LYS A 46 -3.44 -3.44 -15.81
N ARG A 47 -4.09 -4.29 -16.61
CA ARG A 47 -3.38 -5.35 -17.36
C ARG A 47 -2.41 -4.71 -18.34
N ILE A 48 -1.16 -5.16 -18.33
CA ILE A 48 -0.18 -4.80 -19.34
C ILE A 48 -0.25 -5.84 -20.46
N GLY A 49 -1.13 -5.60 -21.44
CA GLY A 49 -1.25 -6.43 -22.64
C GLY A 49 -1.91 -7.81 -22.42
N THR A 50 -2.02 -8.55 -23.53
CA THR A 50 -2.69 -9.87 -23.60
C THR A 50 -1.88 -11.01 -23.00
N GLY A 51 -0.60 -10.80 -22.70
CA GLY A 51 0.32 -11.78 -22.10
C GLY A 51 0.51 -11.68 -20.59
N ASP A 52 -0.25 -10.82 -19.90
CA ASP A 52 -0.14 -10.67 -18.44
C ASP A 52 -0.70 -11.91 -17.73
N ALA A 53 0.19 -12.83 -17.37
CA ALA A 53 -0.13 -14.07 -16.66
C ALA A 53 -0.37 -13.89 -15.15
N ARG A 54 -0.20 -12.66 -14.64
CA ARG A 54 -0.37 -12.36 -13.22
C ARG A 54 -1.85 -12.42 -12.83
N THR A 55 -2.11 -13.06 -11.70
CA THR A 55 -3.45 -13.07 -11.12
C THR A 55 -3.86 -11.65 -10.71
N PRO A 56 -5.17 -11.36 -10.63
CA PRO A 56 -5.64 -10.06 -10.14
C PRO A 56 -5.09 -9.70 -8.75
N LYS A 57 -4.84 -10.70 -7.88
CA LYS A 57 -4.25 -10.49 -6.56
C LYS A 57 -2.78 -10.08 -6.65
N GLN A 58 -1.99 -10.75 -7.50
CA GLN A 58 -0.58 -10.40 -7.74
C GLN A 58 -0.45 -8.99 -8.32
N ARG A 59 -1.29 -8.60 -9.29
CA ARG A 59 -1.28 -7.23 -9.83
C ARG A 59 -1.54 -6.17 -8.78
N ARG A 60 -2.45 -6.42 -7.82
CA ARG A 60 -2.70 -5.50 -6.71
C ARG A 60 -1.52 -5.39 -5.75
N ALA A 61 -0.84 -6.51 -5.49
CA ALA A 61 0.38 -6.52 -4.69
C ALA A 61 1.51 -5.72 -5.38
N ASP A 62 1.74 -5.97 -6.67
CA ASP A 62 2.70 -5.20 -7.48
C ASP A 62 2.35 -3.70 -7.50
N ALA A 63 1.07 -3.36 -7.68
CA ALA A 63 0.61 -1.98 -7.67
C ALA A 63 0.84 -1.29 -6.32
N LEU A 64 0.62 -1.97 -5.19
CA LEU A 64 0.91 -1.44 -3.87
C LEU A 64 2.41 -1.16 -3.69
N VAL A 65 3.26 -2.07 -4.17
CA VAL A 65 4.72 -1.90 -4.16
C VAL A 65 5.13 -0.71 -5.03
N GLU A 66 4.53 -0.55 -6.21
CA GLU A 66 4.78 0.59 -7.09
C GLU A 66 4.37 1.93 -6.46
N VAL A 67 3.24 1.99 -5.72
CA VAL A 67 2.87 3.20 -4.95
C VAL A 67 3.97 3.57 -3.96
N ALA A 68 4.52 2.59 -3.23
CA ALA A 68 5.62 2.82 -2.29
C ALA A 68 6.89 3.29 -3.01
N HIS A 69 7.24 2.67 -4.14
CA HIS A 69 8.38 3.08 -4.95
C HIS A 69 8.23 4.49 -5.53
N HIS A 70 7.05 4.86 -6.03
CA HIS A 70 6.76 6.22 -6.47
C HIS A 70 6.98 7.22 -5.33
N ALA A 71 6.49 6.95 -4.12
CA ALA A 71 6.69 7.84 -2.96
C ALA A 71 8.17 7.96 -2.57
N MET A 72 8.92 6.85 -2.60
CA MET A 72 10.37 6.85 -2.33
C MET A 72 11.17 7.60 -3.41
N ASN A 73 10.86 7.37 -4.69
CA ASN A 73 11.58 7.95 -5.83
C ASN A 73 11.31 9.44 -6.00
N GLN A 74 10.07 9.88 -5.75
CA GLN A 74 9.71 11.30 -5.77
C GLN A 74 10.33 12.07 -4.59
N GLY A 75 10.91 11.38 -3.60
CA GLY A 75 11.55 12.01 -2.44
C GLY A 75 10.56 12.78 -1.56
N THR A 76 9.25 12.47 -1.68
CA THR A 76 8.15 13.11 -0.96
C THR A 76 7.97 12.52 0.44
N LEU A 77 8.59 11.37 0.72
CA LEU A 77 8.64 10.81 2.07
C LEU A 77 9.58 11.63 2.97
N PRO A 78 9.18 11.93 4.21
CA PRO A 78 10.05 12.62 5.16
C PRO A 78 11.35 11.83 5.36
N ARG A 79 12.48 12.53 5.31
CA ARG A 79 13.80 11.93 5.47
C ARG A 79 13.93 11.43 6.91
N ARG A 80 14.06 10.13 7.12
CA ARG A 80 14.44 9.58 8.43
C ARG A 80 15.95 9.81 8.61
N HIS A 81 16.35 10.69 9.53
CA HIS A 81 17.77 11.00 9.83
C HIS A 81 18.62 11.44 8.61
N GLY A 82 18.05 12.24 7.69
CA GLY A 82 18.82 12.83 6.56
C GLY A 82 19.14 11.88 5.40
N VAL A 83 18.95 10.57 5.55
CA VAL A 83 19.20 9.56 4.51
C VAL A 83 17.88 9.19 3.79
N ARG A 84 17.94 9.01 2.47
CA ARG A 84 16.81 8.48 1.68
C ARG A 84 16.46 7.08 2.20
N PRO A 85 15.18 6.75 2.44
CA PRO A 85 14.80 5.38 2.78
C PRO A 85 15.23 4.45 1.63
N HIS A 86 16.14 3.54 1.93
CA HIS A 86 16.56 2.46 1.02
C HIS A 86 16.25 1.12 1.69
N ILE A 87 15.80 0.16 0.90
CA ILE A 87 15.53 -1.21 1.33
C ILE A 87 16.80 -2.03 1.07
N THR A 88 17.38 -2.59 2.13
CA THR A 88 18.42 -3.63 2.01
C THR A 88 17.72 -4.98 2.04
N VAL A 89 17.75 -5.71 0.94
CA VAL A 89 17.30 -7.11 0.88
C VAL A 89 18.49 -7.98 1.28
N HIS A 90 18.33 -8.82 2.30
CA HIS A 90 19.31 -9.81 2.73
C HIS A 90 19.09 -11.15 2.04
#